data_AF-A0AAV9GIR9-F1
#
_entry.id   AF-A0AAV9GIR9-F1
#
_cell.length_a   1.000
_cell.length_b   1.000
_cell.length_c   1.000
_cell.angle_alpha   90.00
_cell.angle_beta   90.00
_cell.angle_gamma   90.00
#
_symmetry.space_group_name_H-M   'P 1'
#
loop_
_entity.id
_entity.type
_entity.pdbx_description
1 polymer ?
#
loop_
_entity_poly.entity_id
_entity_poly.type
_entity_poly.pdbx_seq_one_letter_code
_entity_poly.pdbx_strand_id
1 'polypeptide(L)'
;MSATSAAALEPVQKVKSAASGAPSISVGGHEIGYPHGHLGHLNDTEEESLRGFKVFLQEKGLYQPGPPPSHDDQTLLRFLRARRWMIPDAYKQFSDTEEWRKANDLDSLYDTIDLEAYEQARRLYPQWTGRRDRRGIPLYLFEIRHLDSKTVSAYEKHAEKTFKDAKTDASTPSKLLSLFALYENLTRFAQPLCTELPDRDHAHVPITLSTNIVDVTGVSLRQFWNLKSHMQAASTLATAHYPETLDRIFIIGAPYFFSTVWGWIKRWFDPITVSKIFILSASEVKPTLESFIDPQNIPKQYGGELDFKWGDAPTLDPTIAERATFENGFKNFPTGPMVWRPVNDGKDLECVAVGSEKGERRSKRVCTLPKVFKTPVSTPVVAVEEEKEEVPETGATGNTPAAPAAPDGAAKEAPADAVPLAEVQNLSISEGVNGPTNDISEKVLEAEGKTTSATVAA
;
A
#
# COMPACT_ATOMS: atom_id res chain seq x y z
N MET A 1 -9.48 52.62 -16.93
CA MET A 1 -9.83 52.14 -15.57
C MET A 1 -9.91 50.63 -15.63
N SER A 2 -8.90 49.98 -15.07
CA SER A 2 -8.69 48.53 -15.05
C SER A 2 -9.45 47.90 -13.88
N ALA A 3 -9.87 46.64 -14.06
CA ALA A 3 -9.56 45.49 -13.20
C ALA A 3 -10.72 44.48 -13.23
N THR A 4 -10.51 43.36 -13.92
CA THR A 4 -11.32 42.15 -13.76
C THR A 4 -10.54 41.23 -12.81
N SER A 5 -11.18 40.89 -11.70
CA SER A 5 -10.64 40.07 -10.61
C SER A 5 -10.40 38.63 -11.07
N ALA A 6 -9.14 38.17 -11.01
CA ALA A 6 -8.78 36.77 -11.14
C ALA A 6 -8.65 36.18 -9.73
N ALA A 7 -9.47 35.19 -9.42
CA ALA A 7 -9.41 34.43 -8.17
C ALA A 7 -8.06 33.69 -8.07
N ALA A 8 -7.30 34.01 -7.03
CA ALA A 8 -6.03 33.36 -6.73
C ALA A 8 -6.27 31.92 -6.26
N LEU A 9 -5.64 30.96 -6.95
CA LEU A 9 -5.50 29.58 -6.48
C LEU A 9 -4.56 29.55 -5.27
N GLU A 10 -4.98 28.90 -4.18
CA GLU A 10 -4.12 28.69 -3.00
C GLU A 10 -2.92 27.78 -3.34
N PRO A 11 -1.72 28.06 -2.79
CA PRO A 11 -0.52 27.30 -3.09
C PRO A 11 -0.49 25.94 -2.38
N VAL A 12 -0.17 24.90 -3.16
CA VAL A 12 0.27 23.57 -2.68
C VAL A 12 1.42 23.75 -1.68
N GLN A 13 1.37 23.04 -0.54
CA GLN A 13 2.33 23.15 0.56
C GLN A 13 3.79 23.14 0.07
N LYS A 14 4.46 24.29 0.15
CA LYS A 14 5.91 24.41 -0.03
C LYS A 14 6.60 23.93 1.23
N VAL A 15 7.42 22.90 1.12
CA VAL A 15 8.27 22.43 2.23
C VAL A 15 9.40 23.45 2.42
N LYS A 16 9.47 24.07 3.61
CA LYS A 16 10.63 24.88 4.01
C LYS A 16 11.79 23.95 4.35
N SER A 17 12.94 24.19 3.73
CA SER A 17 14.21 23.52 4.02
C SER A 17 14.65 23.84 5.45
N ALA A 18 14.72 22.82 6.32
CA ALA A 18 15.48 22.84 7.56
C ALA A 18 16.11 21.47 7.78
N ALA A 19 17.39 21.48 8.13
CA ALA A 19 18.25 20.32 8.29
C ALA A 19 18.00 19.55 9.60
N SER A 20 18.39 18.27 9.56
CA SER A 20 18.53 17.28 10.66
C SER A 20 17.26 16.97 11.46
N GLY A 21 16.65 15.82 11.14
CA GLY A 21 15.44 15.29 11.76
C GLY A 21 14.31 15.22 10.73
N ALA A 22 14.07 14.05 10.14
CA ALA A 22 12.88 13.87 9.30
C ALA A 22 11.64 14.13 10.18
N PRO A 23 10.74 15.06 9.82
CA PRO A 23 9.66 15.44 10.71
C PRO A 23 8.69 14.27 10.91
N SER A 24 8.50 13.87 12.17
CA SER A 24 7.33 13.13 12.62
C SER A 24 6.10 14.03 12.37
N ILE A 25 5.03 13.47 11.81
CA ILE A 25 3.80 14.24 11.62
C ILE A 25 3.06 14.18 12.96
N SER A 26 2.94 15.28 13.68
CA SER A 26 2.08 15.32 14.88
C SER A 26 0.64 15.64 14.48
N VAL A 27 -0.29 14.71 14.72
CA VAL A 27 -1.74 14.99 14.68
C VAL A 27 -2.30 14.67 16.05
N GLY A 28 -2.85 15.68 16.74
CA GLY A 28 -3.44 15.51 18.07
C GLY A 28 -2.45 15.23 19.21
N GLY A 29 -1.15 15.48 19.03
CA GLY A 29 -0.12 15.26 20.06
C GLY A 29 0.60 13.91 19.99
N HIS A 30 0.26 13.05 19.03
CA HIS A 30 1.00 11.80 18.76
C HIS A 30 1.97 11.98 17.59
N GLU A 31 3.23 11.60 17.77
CA GLU A 31 4.21 11.52 16.69
C GLU A 31 3.86 10.39 15.73
N ILE A 32 3.51 10.72 14.49
CA ILE A 32 3.12 9.76 13.46
C ILE A 32 4.32 9.49 12.55
N GLY A 33 4.63 8.20 12.38
CA GLY A 33 5.60 7.70 11.43
C GLY A 33 6.64 6.80 12.08
N TYR A 34 7.34 6.03 11.26
CA TYR A 34 8.39 5.12 11.71
C TYR A 34 9.48 5.86 12.50
N PRO A 35 9.86 5.38 13.71
CA PRO A 35 9.57 4.04 14.25
C PRO A 35 8.29 3.90 15.09
N HIS A 36 7.56 4.97 15.39
CA HIS A 36 6.41 4.94 16.31
C HIS A 36 5.25 4.08 15.83
N GLY A 37 4.67 3.30 16.74
CA GLY A 37 3.58 2.37 16.42
C GLY A 37 4.04 1.09 15.70
N HIS A 38 5.36 0.85 15.62
CA HIS A 38 5.94 -0.40 15.11
C HIS A 38 6.46 -1.28 16.25
N LEU A 39 6.56 -2.58 15.99
CA LEU A 39 7.04 -3.56 16.97
C LEU A 39 8.40 -3.15 17.55
N GLY A 40 8.52 -3.16 18.88
CA GLY A 40 9.72 -2.70 19.58
C GLY A 40 9.78 -1.18 19.81
N HIS A 41 8.76 -0.44 19.40
CA HIS A 41 8.62 1.01 19.62
C HIS A 41 7.15 1.42 19.79
N LEU A 42 6.42 0.63 20.60
CA LEU A 42 5.03 0.87 20.97
C LEU A 42 4.97 1.61 22.31
N ASN A 43 3.96 2.45 22.50
CA ASN A 43 3.59 2.92 23.83
C ASN A 43 2.62 1.94 24.54
N ASP A 44 2.38 2.13 25.84
CA ASP A 44 1.56 1.23 26.66
C ASP A 44 0.15 0.97 26.07
N THR A 45 -0.48 1.99 25.49
CA THR A 45 -1.82 1.86 24.88
C THR A 45 -1.78 1.04 23.59
N GLU A 46 -0.71 1.20 22.81
CA GLU A 46 -0.48 0.46 21.57
C GLU A 46 -0.13 -1.01 21.86
N GLU A 47 0.65 -1.28 22.91
CA GLU A 47 0.93 -2.64 23.39
C GLU A 47 -0.34 -3.34 23.88
N GLU A 48 -1.18 -2.65 24.65
CA GLU A 48 -2.48 -3.17 25.09
C GLU A 48 -3.38 -3.48 23.88
N SER A 49 -3.42 -2.58 22.91
CA SER A 49 -4.22 -2.76 21.69
C SER A 49 -3.75 -3.98 20.88
N LEU A 50 -2.44 -4.19 20.74
CA LEU A 50 -1.89 -5.39 20.10
C LEU A 50 -2.28 -6.67 20.85
N ARG A 51 -2.17 -6.66 22.18
CA ARG A 51 -2.53 -7.83 23.01
C ARG A 51 -4.02 -8.15 22.88
N GLY A 52 -4.88 -7.13 23.04
CA GLY A 52 -6.33 -7.27 22.88
C GLY A 52 -6.72 -7.74 21.48
N PHE A 53 -6.04 -7.26 20.44
CA PHE A 53 -6.32 -7.69 19.07
C PHE A 53 -5.96 -9.16 18.84
N LYS A 54 -4.83 -9.64 19.38
CA LYS A 54 -4.44 -11.06 19.29
C LYS A 54 -5.45 -11.96 19.99
N VAL A 55 -5.92 -11.58 21.18
CA VAL A 55 -6.98 -12.31 21.90
C VAL A 55 -8.27 -12.34 21.07
N PHE A 56 -8.70 -11.18 20.57
CA PHE A 56 -9.91 -11.08 19.77
C PHE A 56 -9.85 -11.93 18.49
N LEU A 57 -8.71 -11.93 17.78
CA LEU A 57 -8.53 -12.78 16.61
C LEU A 57 -8.50 -14.27 16.95
N GLN A 58 -7.95 -14.64 18.10
CA GLN A 58 -7.94 -16.03 18.57
C GLN A 58 -9.37 -16.51 18.86
N GLU A 59 -10.18 -15.71 19.56
CA GLU A 59 -11.60 -16.01 19.80
C GLU A 59 -12.40 -16.16 18.50
N LYS A 60 -12.05 -15.41 17.46
CA LYS A 60 -12.66 -15.50 16.12
C LYS A 60 -12.06 -16.60 15.25
N GLY A 61 -11.08 -17.36 15.73
CA GLY A 61 -10.42 -18.44 14.98
C GLY A 61 -9.53 -17.97 13.83
N LEU A 62 -9.15 -16.69 13.81
CA LEU A 62 -8.29 -16.08 12.79
C LEU A 62 -6.83 -15.91 13.24
N TYR A 63 -6.51 -16.26 14.49
CA TYR A 63 -5.15 -16.26 15.01
C TYR A 63 -4.88 -17.49 15.87
N GLN A 64 -3.79 -18.19 15.55
CA GLN A 64 -3.24 -19.27 16.37
C GLN A 64 -1.91 -18.81 16.97
N PRO A 65 -1.78 -18.80 18.31
CA PRO A 65 -0.52 -18.52 18.98
C PRO A 65 0.45 -19.69 18.80
N GLY A 66 1.75 -19.41 18.87
CA GLY A 66 2.77 -20.45 18.90
C GLY A 66 4.15 -19.91 18.56
N PRO A 67 5.15 -20.79 18.53
CA PRO A 67 6.28 -20.69 17.64
C PRO A 67 6.13 -21.65 16.43
N PRO A 68 6.00 -21.16 15.18
CA PRO A 68 5.66 -19.79 14.82
C PRO A 68 4.16 -19.50 15.04
N PRO A 69 3.78 -18.25 15.34
CA PRO A 69 2.38 -17.86 15.32
C PRO A 69 1.84 -17.87 13.88
N SER A 70 0.52 -18.02 13.73
CA SER A 70 -0.12 -17.97 12.39
C SER A 70 0.13 -16.66 11.64
N HIS A 71 0.34 -15.55 12.36
CA HIS A 71 0.64 -14.23 11.84
C HIS A 71 1.68 -13.57 12.74
N ASP A 72 2.62 -12.81 12.17
CA ASP A 72 3.55 -12.02 12.96
C ASP A 72 2.89 -10.73 13.51
N ASP A 73 3.43 -10.22 14.61
CA ASP A 73 2.93 -8.98 15.24
C ASP A 73 3.06 -7.77 14.31
N GLN A 74 4.03 -7.79 13.40
CA GLN A 74 4.29 -6.72 12.43
C GLN A 74 3.09 -6.55 11.49
N THR A 75 2.53 -7.67 11.04
CA THR A 75 1.32 -7.75 10.23
C THR A 75 0.12 -7.26 11.01
N LEU A 76 -0.10 -7.74 12.23
CA LEU A 76 -1.24 -7.31 13.06
C LEU A 76 -1.21 -5.80 13.35
N LEU A 77 -0.03 -5.25 13.65
CA LEU A 77 0.19 -3.83 13.88
C LEU A 77 -0.12 -2.96 12.66
N ARG A 78 0.08 -3.46 11.43
CA ARG A 78 -0.31 -2.72 10.22
C ARG A 78 -1.83 -2.46 10.18
N PHE A 79 -2.64 -3.46 10.53
CA PHE A 79 -4.09 -3.32 10.56
C PHE A 79 -4.55 -2.41 11.71
N LEU A 80 -3.92 -2.52 12.88
CA LEU A 80 -4.20 -1.63 14.01
C LEU A 80 -3.89 -0.17 13.65
N ARG A 81 -2.70 0.13 13.12
CA ARG A 81 -2.35 1.50 12.69
C ARG A 81 -3.33 2.03 11.63
N ALA A 82 -3.66 1.22 10.63
CA ALA A 82 -4.59 1.60 9.56
C ALA A 82 -6.02 1.90 10.02
N ARG A 83 -6.37 1.41 11.20
CA ARG A 83 -7.68 1.61 11.84
C ARG A 83 -7.56 2.35 13.16
N ARG A 84 -6.49 3.14 13.33
CA ARG A 84 -6.27 4.05 14.47
C ARG A 84 -6.41 3.34 15.81
N TRP A 85 -5.88 2.12 15.87
CA TRP A 85 -5.88 1.23 17.04
C TRP A 85 -7.28 0.78 17.50
N MET A 86 -8.31 0.94 16.66
CA MET A 86 -9.65 0.42 16.91
C MET A 86 -9.72 -1.08 16.55
N ILE A 87 -9.76 -1.93 17.58
CA ILE A 87 -9.79 -3.40 17.42
C ILE A 87 -10.93 -3.89 16.50
N PRO A 88 -12.20 -3.44 16.64
CA PRO A 88 -13.28 -3.94 15.78
C PRO A 88 -13.07 -3.61 14.29
N ASP A 89 -12.57 -2.42 14.00
CA ASP A 89 -12.33 -1.96 12.63
C ASP A 89 -11.11 -2.65 12.02
N ALA A 90 -10.04 -2.83 12.82
CA ALA A 90 -8.85 -3.60 12.44
C ALA A 90 -9.22 -5.05 12.15
N TYR A 91 -10.07 -5.66 12.98
CA TYR A 91 -10.62 -6.99 12.77
C TYR A 91 -11.37 -7.09 11.44
N LYS A 92 -12.29 -6.16 11.15
CA LYS A 92 -13.06 -6.21 9.90
C LYS A 92 -12.14 -6.21 8.68
N GLN A 93 -11.17 -5.29 8.66
CA GLN A 93 -10.22 -5.23 7.54
C GLN A 93 -9.32 -6.47 7.46
N PHE A 94 -8.87 -7.00 8.61
CA PHE A 94 -8.06 -8.20 8.68
C PHE A 94 -8.83 -9.43 8.20
N SER A 95 -10.06 -9.63 8.67
CA SER A 95 -10.92 -10.76 8.27
C SER A 95 -11.25 -10.72 6.78
N ASP A 96 -11.57 -9.54 6.24
CA ASP A 96 -11.83 -9.37 4.81
C ASP A 96 -10.59 -9.70 3.98
N THR A 97 -9.41 -9.35 4.49
CA THR A 97 -8.14 -9.68 3.84
C THR A 97 -7.87 -11.17 3.86
N GLU A 98 -8.07 -11.84 5.00
CA GLU A 98 -7.89 -13.29 5.12
C GLU A 98 -8.84 -14.07 4.20
N GLU A 99 -10.10 -13.65 4.09
CA GLU A 99 -11.06 -14.23 3.16
C GLU A 99 -10.64 -14.01 1.71
N TRP A 100 -10.26 -12.77 1.36
CA TRP A 100 -9.79 -12.43 0.02
C TRP A 100 -8.53 -13.21 -0.39
N ARG A 101 -7.55 -13.36 0.53
CA ARG A 101 -6.34 -14.16 0.30
C ARG A 101 -6.68 -15.62 0.00
N LYS A 102 -7.58 -16.22 0.78
CA LYS A 102 -8.03 -17.63 0.61
C LYS A 102 -8.85 -17.83 -0.67
N ALA A 103 -9.66 -16.85 -1.03
CA ALA A 103 -10.49 -16.89 -2.22
C ALA A 103 -9.63 -16.81 -3.50
N ASN A 104 -8.53 -16.08 -3.47
CA ASN A 104 -7.58 -15.93 -4.59
C ASN A 104 -6.34 -16.83 -4.50
N ASP A 105 -6.29 -17.76 -3.54
CA ASP A 105 -5.16 -18.70 -3.30
C ASP A 105 -3.78 -18.03 -3.34
N LEU A 106 -3.67 -16.87 -2.68
CA LEU A 106 -2.55 -15.96 -2.89
C LEU A 106 -1.19 -16.53 -2.48
N ASP A 107 -1.16 -17.37 -1.44
CA ASP A 107 0.08 -18.02 -0.99
C ASP A 107 0.61 -18.99 -2.05
N SER A 108 -0.28 -19.81 -2.62
CA SER A 108 0.03 -20.73 -3.71
C SER A 108 0.43 -19.97 -4.97
N LEU A 109 -0.29 -18.89 -5.30
CA LEU A 109 0.02 -18.01 -6.43
C LEU A 109 1.46 -17.50 -6.31
N TYR A 110 1.85 -16.93 -5.17
CA TYR A 110 3.21 -16.41 -4.98
C TYR A 110 4.27 -17.51 -5.09
N ASP A 111 3.99 -18.70 -4.54
CA ASP A 111 4.93 -19.82 -4.51
C ASP A 111 5.08 -20.54 -5.87
N THR A 112 4.16 -20.31 -6.82
CA THR A 112 4.08 -21.07 -8.09
C THR A 112 3.98 -20.22 -9.35
N ILE A 113 3.80 -18.90 -9.24
CA ILE A 113 3.71 -17.97 -10.37
C ILE A 113 4.85 -18.18 -11.37
N ASP A 114 4.48 -18.17 -12.66
CA ASP A 114 5.44 -18.24 -13.76
C ASP A 114 6.36 -17.01 -13.77
N LEU A 115 7.66 -17.23 -13.97
CA LEU A 115 8.65 -16.16 -13.93
C LEU A 115 8.47 -15.11 -15.04
N GLU A 116 7.98 -15.50 -16.21
CA GLU A 116 7.72 -14.55 -17.29
C GLU A 116 6.55 -13.64 -16.89
N ALA A 117 5.48 -14.21 -16.34
CA ALA A 117 4.34 -13.45 -15.85
C ALA A 117 4.71 -12.51 -14.69
N TYR A 118 5.50 -12.99 -13.73
CA TYR A 118 6.04 -12.16 -12.65
C TYR A 118 6.85 -11.00 -13.22
N GLU A 119 7.70 -11.26 -14.22
CA GLU A 119 8.59 -10.25 -14.77
C GLU A 119 7.89 -9.22 -15.66
N GLN A 120 6.82 -9.63 -16.34
CA GLN A 120 5.93 -8.69 -17.00
C GLN A 120 5.22 -7.79 -15.99
N ALA A 121 4.73 -8.35 -14.88
CA ALA A 121 4.12 -7.55 -13.81
C ALA A 121 5.13 -6.56 -13.22
N ARG A 122 6.37 -6.98 -12.96
CA ARG A 122 7.43 -6.11 -12.45
C ARG A 122 7.68 -4.89 -13.33
N ARG A 123 7.47 -4.99 -14.66
CA ARG A 123 7.62 -3.86 -15.59
C ARG A 123 6.46 -2.86 -15.54
N LEU A 124 5.34 -3.22 -14.92
CA LEU A 124 4.18 -2.35 -14.79
C LEU A 124 4.08 -1.62 -13.45
N TYR A 125 4.86 -2.04 -12.46
CA TYR A 125 4.71 -1.65 -11.07
C TYR A 125 6.05 -1.30 -10.45
N PRO A 126 6.08 -0.65 -9.26
CA PRO A 126 7.32 -0.27 -8.62
C PRO A 126 8.30 -1.44 -8.45
N GLN A 127 9.59 -1.16 -8.68
CA GLN A 127 10.68 -2.14 -8.63
C GLN A 127 11.64 -1.79 -7.51
N TRP A 128 12.01 -2.78 -6.70
CA TRP A 128 13.06 -2.58 -5.72
C TRP A 128 14.40 -2.34 -6.42
N THR A 129 15.08 -1.26 -6.05
CA THR A 129 16.38 -0.87 -6.62
C THR A 129 17.54 -1.72 -6.08
N GLY A 130 17.29 -2.54 -5.05
CA GLY A 130 18.33 -3.19 -4.26
C GLY A 130 18.92 -2.29 -3.16
N ARG A 131 18.45 -1.05 -3.05
CA ARG A 131 18.88 -0.03 -2.08
C ARG A 131 17.81 0.29 -1.04
N ARG A 132 18.20 1.09 -0.06
CA ARG A 132 17.38 1.56 1.07
C ARG A 132 17.49 3.07 1.25
N ASP A 133 16.50 3.67 1.91
CA ASP A 133 16.62 5.03 2.43
C ASP A 133 17.51 5.06 3.69
N ARG A 134 17.74 6.25 4.27
CA ARG A 134 18.61 6.40 5.46
C ARG A 134 18.10 5.68 6.72
N ARG A 135 16.82 5.32 6.78
CA ARG A 135 16.25 4.55 7.91
C ARG A 135 16.30 3.04 7.66
N GLY A 136 16.82 2.61 6.52
CA GLY A 136 16.88 1.22 6.11
C GLY A 136 15.60 0.71 5.43
N ILE A 137 14.68 1.59 5.04
CA ILE A 137 13.43 1.20 4.35
C ILE A 137 13.75 0.96 2.86
N PRO A 138 13.30 -0.15 2.25
CA PRO A 138 13.64 -0.47 0.86
C PRO A 138 13.16 0.60 -0.12
N LEU A 139 14.05 0.98 -1.04
CA LEU A 139 13.82 2.01 -2.05
C LEU A 139 13.32 1.40 -3.36
N TYR A 140 12.11 1.78 -3.73
CA TYR A 140 11.46 1.39 -4.97
C TYR A 140 11.45 2.54 -5.98
N LEU A 141 11.64 2.20 -7.25
CA LEU A 141 11.47 3.12 -8.38
C LEU A 141 10.23 2.71 -9.17
N PHE A 142 9.53 3.66 -9.79
CA PHE A 142 8.48 3.41 -10.77
C PHE A 142 8.52 4.43 -11.91
N GLU A 143 8.83 4.00 -13.13
CA GLU A 143 8.76 4.87 -14.32
C GLU A 143 7.47 4.63 -15.10
N ILE A 144 6.52 5.58 -15.02
CA ILE A 144 5.19 5.42 -15.62
C ILE A 144 5.22 5.54 -17.15
N ARG A 145 6.19 6.22 -17.75
CA ARG A 145 6.26 6.46 -19.20
C ARG A 145 6.17 5.18 -20.04
N HIS A 146 6.64 4.05 -19.51
CA HIS A 146 6.64 2.75 -20.19
C HIS A 146 5.27 2.04 -20.17
N LEU A 147 4.32 2.56 -19.39
CA LEU A 147 2.93 2.09 -19.31
C LEU A 147 2.08 2.66 -20.44
N ASP A 148 2.36 2.31 -21.68
CA ASP A 148 1.45 2.63 -22.78
C ASP A 148 0.32 1.59 -22.90
N SER A 149 -0.72 1.93 -23.67
CA SER A 149 -1.88 1.04 -23.86
C SER A 149 -1.52 -0.31 -24.50
N LYS A 150 -0.43 -0.37 -25.29
CA LYS A 150 0.02 -1.61 -25.92
C LYS A 150 0.69 -2.51 -24.88
N THR A 151 1.54 -1.96 -24.01
CA THR A 151 2.20 -2.67 -22.91
C THR A 151 1.16 -3.21 -21.93
N VAL A 152 0.18 -2.38 -21.53
CA VAL A 152 -0.89 -2.82 -20.62
C VAL A 152 -1.77 -3.89 -21.26
N SER A 153 -2.18 -3.72 -22.52
CA SER A 153 -3.00 -4.73 -23.20
C SER A 153 -2.26 -6.05 -23.43
N ALA A 154 -0.95 -6.01 -23.73
CA ALA A 154 -0.13 -7.21 -23.87
C ALA A 154 -0.03 -7.95 -22.53
N TYR A 155 0.18 -7.23 -21.44
CA TYR A 155 0.15 -7.80 -20.10
C TYR A 155 -1.20 -8.38 -19.74
N GLU A 156 -2.31 -7.68 -20.02
CA GLU A 156 -3.66 -8.18 -19.75
C GLU A 156 -3.91 -9.53 -20.43
N LYS A 157 -3.58 -9.63 -21.72
CA LYS A 157 -3.70 -10.89 -22.48
C LYS A 157 -2.83 -12.01 -21.90
N HIS A 158 -1.61 -11.67 -21.47
CA HIS A 158 -0.73 -12.66 -20.87
C HIS A 158 -1.23 -13.10 -19.49
N ALA A 159 -1.66 -12.17 -18.63
CA ALA A 159 -2.21 -12.45 -17.32
C ALA A 159 -3.49 -13.31 -17.42
N GLU A 160 -4.40 -13.00 -18.34
CA GLU A 160 -5.59 -13.83 -18.58
C GLU A 160 -5.22 -15.25 -18.99
N LYS A 161 -4.18 -15.43 -19.80
CA LYS A 161 -3.69 -16.76 -20.18
C LYS A 161 -3.04 -17.50 -19.01
N THR A 162 -2.17 -16.82 -18.26
CA THR A 162 -1.38 -17.43 -17.18
C THR A 162 -2.23 -17.74 -15.96
N PHE A 163 -3.20 -16.89 -15.64
CA PHE A 163 -4.09 -17.04 -14.48
C PHE A 163 -5.47 -17.58 -14.85
N LYS A 164 -5.64 -18.15 -16.05
CA LYS A 164 -6.93 -18.72 -16.51
C LYS A 164 -7.47 -19.77 -15.53
N ASP A 165 -6.57 -20.62 -15.02
CA ASP A 165 -6.90 -21.72 -14.12
C ASP A 165 -6.59 -21.36 -12.65
N ALA A 166 -6.21 -20.10 -12.38
CA ALA A 166 -5.97 -19.64 -11.02
C ALA A 166 -7.29 -19.54 -10.25
N LYS A 167 -7.28 -19.96 -8.99
CA LYS A 167 -8.40 -19.74 -8.10
C LYS A 167 -8.55 -18.23 -7.87
N THR A 168 -9.78 -17.73 -8.03
CA THR A 168 -10.08 -16.31 -7.85
C THR A 168 -11.45 -16.16 -7.19
N ASP A 169 -11.65 -15.03 -6.49
CA ASP A 169 -12.96 -14.61 -5.98
C ASP A 169 -13.93 -14.10 -7.07
N ALA A 170 -13.52 -14.15 -8.35
CA ALA A 170 -14.22 -13.62 -9.54
C ALA A 170 -14.40 -12.08 -9.59
N SER A 171 -14.23 -11.38 -8.47
CA SER A 171 -14.34 -9.93 -8.36
C SER A 171 -13.00 -9.21 -8.56
N THR A 172 -11.89 -9.88 -8.27
CA THR A 172 -10.53 -9.41 -8.41
C THR A 172 -10.06 -9.69 -9.84
N PRO A 173 -9.77 -8.67 -10.65
CA PRO A 173 -9.27 -8.87 -12.00
C PRO A 173 -7.96 -9.67 -11.98
N SER A 174 -7.83 -10.71 -12.80
CA SER A 174 -6.63 -11.57 -12.84
C SER A 174 -5.34 -10.79 -13.08
N LYS A 175 -5.40 -9.70 -13.85
CA LYS A 175 -4.28 -8.77 -14.09
C LYS A 175 -3.76 -8.08 -12.81
N LEU A 176 -4.57 -7.98 -11.76
CA LEU A 176 -4.16 -7.42 -10.47
C LEU A 176 -3.63 -8.51 -9.53
N LEU A 177 -3.87 -9.80 -9.79
CA LEU A 177 -3.28 -10.88 -9.00
C LEU A 177 -1.74 -10.87 -9.09
N SER A 178 -1.18 -10.55 -10.26
CA SER A 178 0.28 -10.44 -10.38
C SER A 178 0.85 -9.20 -9.69
N LEU A 179 0.07 -8.11 -9.54
CA LEU A 179 0.44 -6.98 -8.66
C LEU A 179 0.61 -7.48 -7.23
N PHE A 180 -0.29 -8.33 -6.76
CA PHE A 180 -0.22 -8.83 -5.40
C PHE A 180 0.92 -9.82 -5.19
N ALA A 181 1.35 -10.56 -6.22
CA ALA A 181 2.62 -11.29 -6.15
C ALA A 181 3.83 -10.35 -5.91
N LEU A 182 3.79 -9.10 -6.38
CA LEU A 182 4.81 -8.10 -6.06
C LEU A 182 4.67 -7.55 -4.62
N TYR A 183 3.45 -7.36 -4.13
CA TYR A 183 3.22 -7.02 -2.72
C TYR A 183 3.67 -8.13 -1.77
N GLU A 184 3.40 -9.39 -2.10
CA GLU A 184 3.94 -10.54 -1.39
C GLU A 184 5.48 -10.54 -1.42
N ASN A 185 6.11 -10.14 -2.53
CA ASN A 185 7.56 -9.98 -2.57
C ASN A 185 8.06 -8.84 -1.67
N LEU A 186 7.34 -7.71 -1.63
CA LEU A 186 7.65 -6.62 -0.72
C LEU A 186 7.63 -7.10 0.74
N THR A 187 6.56 -7.78 1.17
CA THR A 187 6.34 -8.17 2.57
C THR A 187 7.06 -9.45 3.00
N ARG A 188 7.27 -10.41 2.09
CA ARG A 188 7.90 -11.71 2.38
C ARG A 188 9.37 -11.78 2.00
N PHE A 189 9.88 -10.83 1.21
CA PHE A 189 11.28 -10.82 0.78
C PHE A 189 12.00 -9.51 1.12
N ALA A 190 11.59 -8.37 0.56
CA ALA A 190 12.37 -7.13 0.67
C ALA A 190 12.38 -6.53 2.08
N GLN A 191 11.21 -6.48 2.73
CA GLN A 191 11.05 -5.97 4.09
C GLN A 191 11.76 -6.85 5.15
N PRO A 192 11.61 -8.18 5.14
CA PRO A 192 12.38 -9.06 6.03
C PRO A 192 13.89 -8.94 5.81
N LEU A 193 14.36 -8.87 4.56
CA LEU A 193 15.78 -8.66 4.28
C LEU A 193 16.29 -7.36 4.92
N CYS A 194 15.59 -6.25 4.72
CA CYS A 194 15.98 -4.96 5.28
C CYS A 194 15.91 -4.93 6.82
N THR A 195 15.01 -5.72 7.42
CA THR A 195 14.89 -5.86 8.87
C THR A 195 16.16 -6.46 9.50
N GLU A 196 16.79 -7.42 8.82
CA GLU A 196 17.99 -8.13 9.29
C GLU A 196 19.29 -7.33 9.14
N LEU A 197 19.22 -6.12 8.55
CA LEU A 197 20.37 -5.24 8.39
C LEU A 197 20.44 -4.28 9.60
N PRO A 198 21.51 -4.35 10.42
CA PRO A 198 21.60 -3.61 11.68
C PRO A 198 22.19 -2.20 11.53
N ASP A 199 22.63 -1.82 10.32
CA ASP A 199 23.25 -0.54 9.98
C ASP A 199 22.20 0.59 9.83
N ARG A 200 21.36 0.74 10.86
CA ARG A 200 20.25 1.72 10.90
C ARG A 200 19.92 2.13 12.33
N ASP A 201 19.49 3.37 12.52
CA ASP A 201 19.26 3.98 13.84
C ASP A 201 18.31 3.17 14.74
N HIS A 202 17.26 2.58 14.15
CA HIS A 202 16.24 1.79 14.87
C HIS A 202 16.33 0.29 14.58
N ALA A 203 17.54 -0.30 14.61
CA ALA A 203 17.79 -1.72 14.29
C ALA A 203 16.91 -2.74 15.07
N HIS A 204 16.37 -2.35 16.23
CA HIS A 204 15.45 -3.14 17.06
C HIS A 204 13.98 -3.09 16.59
N VAL A 205 13.66 -2.23 15.64
CA VAL A 205 12.31 -2.07 15.06
C VAL A 205 12.31 -2.66 13.65
N PRO A 206 11.40 -3.57 13.29
CA PRO A 206 11.39 -4.20 11.98
C PRO A 206 10.95 -3.22 10.88
N ILE A 207 11.45 -3.45 9.67
CA ILE A 207 11.07 -2.67 8.49
C ILE A 207 9.79 -3.27 7.90
N THR A 208 8.70 -2.51 7.89
CA THR A 208 7.40 -2.94 7.33
C THR A 208 6.89 -1.99 6.25
N LEU A 209 7.75 -1.10 5.75
CA LEU A 209 7.39 0.01 4.87
C LEU A 209 8.19 -0.02 3.58
N SER A 210 7.83 0.86 2.64
CA SER A 210 8.55 1.10 1.39
C SER A 210 8.64 2.61 1.11
N THR A 211 9.78 3.03 0.56
CA THR A 211 10.01 4.39 0.08
C THR A 211 10.02 4.34 -1.44
N ASN A 212 9.19 5.16 -2.10
CA ASN A 212 8.94 5.06 -3.54
C ASN A 212 9.32 6.36 -4.26
N ILE A 213 10.07 6.25 -5.36
CA ILE A 213 10.23 7.32 -6.34
C ILE A 213 9.35 6.97 -7.54
N VAL A 214 8.45 7.88 -7.91
CA VAL A 214 7.53 7.71 -9.05
C VAL A 214 7.83 8.78 -10.09
N ASP A 215 8.43 8.38 -11.19
CA ASP A 215 8.76 9.25 -12.31
C ASP A 215 7.63 9.24 -13.34
N VAL A 216 7.03 10.42 -13.51
CA VAL A 216 5.97 10.67 -14.49
C VAL A 216 6.46 11.53 -15.66
N THR A 217 7.77 11.72 -15.80
CA THR A 217 8.39 12.43 -16.93
C THR A 217 7.96 11.77 -18.24
N GLY A 218 7.45 12.57 -19.17
CA GLY A 218 7.04 12.11 -20.49
C GLY A 218 5.68 11.39 -20.52
N VAL A 219 4.98 11.26 -19.39
CA VAL A 219 3.60 10.74 -19.37
C VAL A 219 2.68 11.81 -19.97
N SER A 220 1.88 11.42 -20.96
CA SER A 220 0.84 12.30 -21.51
C SER A 220 -0.45 12.25 -20.70
N LEU A 221 -1.24 13.32 -20.74
CA LEU A 221 -2.56 13.34 -20.08
C LEU A 221 -3.47 12.21 -20.60
N ARG A 222 -3.43 11.91 -21.90
CA ARG A 222 -4.16 10.79 -22.51
C ARG A 222 -3.72 9.45 -21.95
N GLN A 223 -2.41 9.22 -21.85
CA GLN A 223 -1.86 7.99 -21.26
C GLN A 223 -2.32 7.83 -19.82
N PHE A 224 -2.25 8.89 -19.01
CA PHE A 224 -2.76 8.86 -17.64
C PHE A 224 -4.24 8.46 -17.57
N TRP A 225 -5.10 9.07 -18.39
CA TRP A 225 -6.53 8.72 -18.41
C TRP A 225 -6.79 7.29 -18.85
N ASN A 226 -6.01 6.76 -19.79
CA ASN A 226 -6.09 5.35 -20.19
C ASN A 226 -5.72 4.39 -19.04
N LEU A 227 -4.83 4.82 -18.13
CA LEU A 227 -4.38 4.02 -16.98
C LEU A 227 -5.21 4.23 -15.72
N LYS A 228 -6.06 5.27 -15.67
CA LYS A 228 -6.76 5.70 -14.46
C LYS A 228 -7.52 4.56 -13.78
N SER A 229 -8.32 3.79 -14.52
CA SER A 229 -9.14 2.71 -13.95
C SER A 229 -8.28 1.62 -13.34
N HIS A 230 -7.19 1.25 -14.00
CA HIS A 230 -6.22 0.28 -13.51
C HIS A 230 -5.54 0.78 -12.23
N MET A 231 -5.03 2.01 -12.24
CA MET A 231 -4.37 2.61 -11.07
C MET A 231 -5.32 2.75 -9.88
N GLN A 232 -6.57 3.14 -10.12
CA GLN A 232 -7.59 3.26 -9.08
C GLN A 232 -7.90 1.89 -8.48
N ALA A 233 -8.12 0.86 -9.31
CA ALA A 233 -8.39 -0.49 -8.83
C ALA A 233 -7.21 -1.05 -8.00
N ALA A 234 -5.98 -0.92 -8.51
CA ALA A 234 -4.76 -1.31 -7.81
C ALA A 234 -4.63 -0.60 -6.44
N SER A 235 -4.87 0.72 -6.41
CA SER A 235 -4.82 1.52 -5.19
C SER A 235 -5.86 1.11 -4.15
N THR A 236 -7.12 0.92 -4.57
CA THR A 236 -8.20 0.49 -3.67
C THR A 236 -7.88 -0.86 -3.03
N LEU A 237 -7.43 -1.80 -3.86
CA LEU A 237 -7.08 -3.15 -3.45
C LEU A 237 -5.86 -3.20 -2.53
N ALA A 238 -4.81 -2.42 -2.83
CA ALA A 238 -3.65 -2.29 -1.97
C ALA A 238 -4.00 -1.69 -0.60
N THR A 239 -4.84 -0.64 -0.56
CA THR A 239 -5.30 -0.04 0.70
C THR A 239 -6.17 -1.00 1.51
N ALA A 240 -6.97 -1.84 0.84
CA ALA A 240 -7.80 -2.84 1.50
C ALA A 240 -6.96 -3.95 2.14
N HIS A 241 -5.99 -4.51 1.42
CA HIS A 241 -5.33 -5.78 1.79
C HIS A 241 -3.86 -5.66 2.23
N TYR A 242 -3.19 -4.56 1.88
CA TYR A 242 -1.80 -4.28 2.27
C TYR A 242 -1.68 -2.93 3.00
N PRO A 243 -2.48 -2.70 4.06
CA PRO A 243 -2.45 -1.44 4.78
C PRO A 243 -1.07 -1.18 5.40
N GLU A 244 -0.73 0.11 5.56
CA GLU A 244 0.45 0.56 6.29
C GLU A 244 1.78 -0.08 5.82
N THR A 245 1.91 -0.26 4.50
CA THR A 245 3.15 -0.72 3.82
C THR A 245 3.92 0.40 3.10
N LEU A 246 3.36 1.61 3.09
CA LEU A 246 3.93 2.79 2.43
C LEU A 246 4.43 3.81 3.46
N ASP A 247 5.70 4.20 3.34
CA ASP A 247 6.27 5.31 4.09
C ASP A 247 6.13 6.63 3.33
N ARG A 248 6.71 6.73 2.13
CA ARG A 248 6.77 7.96 1.33
C ARG A 248 6.70 7.69 -0.17
N ILE A 249 6.12 8.65 -0.91
CA ILE A 249 6.17 8.68 -2.39
C ILE A 249 6.73 10.02 -2.84
N PHE A 250 7.78 10.01 -3.65
CA PHE A 250 8.32 11.17 -4.34
C PHE A 250 7.88 11.14 -5.81
N ILE A 251 6.94 12.00 -6.17
CA ILE A 251 6.50 12.17 -7.56
C ILE A 251 7.39 13.21 -8.22
N ILE A 252 8.05 12.81 -9.30
CA ILE A 252 9.01 13.64 -10.03
C ILE A 252 8.66 13.70 -11.50
N GLY A 253 9.09 14.76 -12.19
CA GLY A 253 8.77 14.94 -13.60
C GLY A 253 7.31 15.31 -13.86
N ALA A 254 6.59 15.74 -12.82
CA ALA A 254 5.19 16.11 -12.90
C ALA A 254 4.96 17.22 -13.95
N PRO A 255 4.21 16.97 -15.04
CA PRO A 255 3.93 17.99 -16.05
C PRO A 255 2.96 19.04 -15.50
N TYR A 256 2.78 20.15 -16.21
CA TYR A 256 1.92 21.27 -15.78
C TYR A 256 0.45 20.85 -15.48
N PHE A 257 -0.05 19.79 -16.14
CA PHE A 257 -1.39 19.26 -15.93
C PHE A 257 -1.50 18.34 -14.71
N PHE A 258 -0.39 17.98 -14.06
CA PHE A 258 -0.37 17.02 -12.95
C PHE A 258 -1.17 17.51 -11.74
N SER A 259 -1.29 18.81 -11.53
CA SER A 259 -2.15 19.38 -10.49
C SER A 259 -3.62 18.97 -10.66
N THR A 260 -4.10 18.90 -11.90
CA THR A 260 -5.44 18.38 -12.23
C THR A 260 -5.53 16.90 -11.87
N VAL A 261 -4.56 16.10 -12.31
CA VAL A 261 -4.49 14.65 -12.03
C VAL A 261 -4.48 14.38 -10.53
N TRP A 262 -3.64 15.09 -9.78
CA TRP A 262 -3.54 15.00 -8.33
C TRP A 262 -4.86 15.31 -7.62
N GLY A 263 -5.62 16.29 -8.11
CA GLY A 263 -6.95 16.61 -7.59
C GLY A 263 -7.92 15.42 -7.58
N TRP A 264 -7.76 14.47 -8.51
CA TRP A 264 -8.51 13.22 -8.54
C TRP A 264 -7.86 12.13 -7.69
N ILE A 265 -6.55 11.90 -7.86
CA ILE A 265 -5.80 10.83 -7.19
C ILE A 265 -5.90 10.96 -5.66
N LYS A 266 -5.85 12.17 -5.11
CA LYS A 266 -5.92 12.39 -3.66
C LYS A 266 -7.21 11.85 -3.02
N ARG A 267 -8.28 11.62 -3.79
CA ARG A 267 -9.55 11.05 -3.31
C ARG A 267 -9.52 9.52 -3.20
N TRP A 268 -8.50 8.86 -3.75
CA TRP A 268 -8.32 7.41 -3.69
C TRP A 268 -7.63 6.96 -2.39
N PHE A 269 -7.04 7.92 -1.68
CA PHE A 269 -6.22 7.69 -0.49
C PHE A 269 -6.84 8.38 0.72
N ASP A 270 -6.60 7.83 1.89
CA ASP A 270 -6.92 8.51 3.14
C ASP A 270 -5.95 9.70 3.38
N PRO A 271 -6.31 10.66 4.25
CA PRO A 271 -5.48 11.85 4.49
C PRO A 271 -4.04 11.57 4.96
N ILE A 272 -3.79 10.47 5.68
CA ILE A 272 -2.44 10.10 6.16
C ILE A 272 -1.61 9.63 4.98
N THR A 273 -2.18 8.84 4.07
CA THR A 273 -1.47 8.44 2.85
C THR A 273 -1.18 9.65 1.95
N VAL A 274 -2.10 10.62 1.84
CA VAL A 274 -1.87 11.85 1.06
C VAL A 274 -0.72 12.69 1.62
N SER A 275 -0.55 12.78 2.95
CA SER A 275 0.53 13.57 3.56
C SER A 275 1.93 12.97 3.37
N LYS A 276 2.02 11.69 2.97
CA LYS A 276 3.26 10.98 2.64
C LYS A 276 3.71 11.21 1.18
N ILE A 277 2.93 11.90 0.36
CA ILE A 277 3.18 12.08 -1.07
C ILE A 277 3.76 13.49 -1.35
N PHE A 278 4.94 13.52 -1.93
CA PHE A 278 5.68 14.73 -2.29
C PHE A 278 5.69 14.89 -3.80
N ILE A 279 5.09 15.97 -4.31
CA ILE A 279 5.16 16.32 -5.74
C ILE A 279 6.26 17.37 -5.90
N LEU A 280 7.35 16.98 -6.55
CA LEU A 280 8.58 17.78 -6.62
C LEU A 280 8.74 18.45 -7.99
N SER A 281 9.06 19.74 -7.99
CA SER A 281 9.59 20.41 -9.17
C SER A 281 11.02 19.93 -9.47
N ALA A 282 11.50 20.13 -10.69
CA ALA A 282 12.83 19.68 -11.12
C ALA A 282 13.97 20.18 -10.18
N SER A 283 13.88 21.41 -9.69
CA SER A 283 14.85 21.99 -8.74
C SER A 283 14.77 21.40 -7.33
N GLU A 284 13.63 20.83 -6.95
CA GLU A 284 13.40 20.25 -5.62
C GLU A 284 13.77 18.76 -5.56
N VAL A 285 13.85 18.06 -6.71
CA VAL A 285 14.09 16.60 -6.76
C VAL A 285 15.32 16.22 -5.95
N LYS A 286 16.51 16.67 -6.37
CA LYS A 286 17.77 16.31 -5.72
C LYS A 286 17.80 16.66 -4.22
N PRO A 287 17.60 17.92 -3.80
CA PRO A 287 17.72 18.28 -2.39
C PRO A 287 16.67 17.58 -1.50
N THR A 288 15.47 17.29 -2.03
CA THR A 288 14.46 16.55 -1.27
C THR A 288 14.82 15.08 -1.15
N LEU A 289 15.22 14.42 -2.24
CA LEU A 289 15.64 13.02 -2.16
C LEU A 289 16.85 12.86 -1.24
N GLU A 290 17.84 13.76 -1.34
CA GLU A 290 19.03 13.76 -0.49
C GLU A 290 18.75 14.03 0.98
N SER A 291 17.57 14.50 1.39
CA SER A 291 17.23 14.62 2.81
C SER A 291 16.73 13.30 3.41
N PHE A 292 16.25 12.36 2.58
CA PHE A 292 15.71 11.06 3.03
C PHE A 292 16.56 9.86 2.60
N ILE A 293 17.25 9.95 1.47
CA ILE A 293 18.00 8.86 0.83
C ILE A 293 19.45 9.30 0.68
N ASP A 294 20.38 8.40 0.99
CA ASP A 294 21.81 8.63 0.76
C ASP A 294 22.10 8.80 -0.74
N PRO A 295 22.93 9.77 -1.17
CA PRO A 295 23.24 9.98 -2.59
C PRO A 295 23.67 8.71 -3.34
N GLN A 296 24.39 7.79 -2.69
CA GLN A 296 24.83 6.52 -3.29
C GLN A 296 23.69 5.56 -3.63
N ASN A 297 22.50 5.80 -3.07
CA ASN A 297 21.28 5.02 -3.24
C ASN A 297 20.28 5.69 -4.18
N ILE A 298 20.50 6.95 -4.59
CA ILE A 298 19.63 7.67 -5.52
C ILE A 298 20.12 7.42 -6.96
N PRO A 299 19.26 6.98 -7.90
CA PRO A 299 19.63 6.83 -9.30
C PRO A 299 20.26 8.11 -9.89
N LYS A 300 21.33 7.96 -10.70
CA LYS A 300 22.02 9.11 -11.34
C LYS A 300 21.10 10.07 -12.08
N GLN A 301 20.04 9.56 -12.70
CA GLN A 301 19.05 10.38 -13.42
C GLN A 301 18.28 11.36 -12.51
N TYR A 302 18.30 11.16 -11.20
CA TYR A 302 17.67 12.04 -10.20
C TYR A 302 18.69 12.82 -9.36
N GLY A 303 19.96 12.84 -9.79
CA GLY A 303 21.02 13.64 -9.19
C GLY A 303 21.86 12.95 -8.11
N GLY A 304 21.67 11.63 -7.92
CA GLY A 304 22.50 10.79 -7.05
C GLY A 304 23.66 10.08 -7.77
N GLU A 305 24.14 8.99 -7.18
CA GLU A 305 25.33 8.28 -7.65
C GLU A 305 25.05 6.81 -8.06
N LEU A 306 23.85 6.29 -7.75
CA LEU A 306 23.48 4.91 -8.05
C LEU A 306 23.41 4.67 -9.57
N ASP A 307 24.19 3.70 -10.04
CA ASP A 307 24.08 3.17 -11.40
C ASP A 307 22.92 2.17 -11.47
N PHE A 308 21.72 2.68 -11.74
CA PHE A 308 20.50 1.90 -11.87
C PHE A 308 19.59 2.54 -12.92
N LYS A 309 19.06 1.72 -13.83
CA LYS A 309 18.06 2.12 -14.82
C LYS A 309 16.79 1.29 -14.63
N TRP A 310 15.66 1.83 -15.08
CA TRP A 310 14.39 1.12 -15.05
C TRP A 310 14.48 -0.24 -15.74
N GLY A 311 14.00 -1.29 -15.04
CA GLY A 311 14.04 -2.66 -15.54
C GLY A 311 15.33 -3.41 -15.22
N ASP A 312 16.37 -2.77 -14.69
CA ASP A 312 17.58 -3.46 -14.24
C ASP A 312 17.26 -4.44 -13.09
N ALA A 313 18.18 -5.40 -12.89
CA ALA A 313 18.20 -6.19 -11.66
C ALA A 313 18.58 -5.29 -10.47
N PRO A 314 18.22 -5.68 -9.23
CA PRO A 314 18.59 -4.90 -8.05
C PRO A 314 20.10 -4.69 -7.96
N THR A 315 20.53 -3.45 -7.82
CA THR A 315 21.91 -3.12 -7.44
C THR A 315 21.96 -3.27 -5.92
N LEU A 316 22.69 -4.27 -5.41
CA LEU A 316 22.67 -4.64 -3.99
C LEU A 316 23.40 -3.67 -3.10
N ASP A 317 22.71 -3.15 -2.10
CA ASP A 317 23.28 -2.40 -0.99
C ASP A 317 24.57 -3.08 -0.49
N PRO A 318 25.69 -2.36 -0.29
CA PRO A 318 26.95 -2.96 0.12
C PRO A 318 26.83 -3.83 1.38
N THR A 319 26.01 -3.43 2.35
CA THR A 319 25.77 -4.20 3.57
C THR A 319 25.05 -5.52 3.28
N ILE A 320 24.11 -5.52 2.31
CA ILE A 320 23.47 -6.76 1.86
C ILE A 320 24.50 -7.68 1.19
N ALA A 321 25.33 -7.13 0.30
CA ALA A 321 26.34 -7.89 -0.42
C ALA A 321 27.41 -8.50 0.50
N GLU A 322 27.77 -7.81 1.59
CA GLU A 322 28.72 -8.31 2.60
C GLU A 322 28.12 -9.44 3.44
N ARG A 323 26.84 -9.32 3.81
CA ARG A 323 26.19 -10.25 4.75
C ARG A 323 25.58 -11.48 4.09
N ALA A 324 25.12 -11.36 2.85
CA ALA A 324 24.51 -12.46 2.12
C ALA A 324 25.59 -13.37 1.52
N THR A 325 25.61 -14.63 1.95
CA THR A 325 26.46 -15.66 1.33
C THR A 325 25.71 -16.28 0.17
N PHE A 326 25.98 -15.82 -1.06
CA PHE A 326 25.35 -16.38 -2.26
C PHE A 326 25.86 -17.78 -2.60
N GLU A 327 24.94 -18.64 -3.01
CA GLU A 327 25.15 -20.08 -3.22
C GLU A 327 24.67 -20.50 -4.62
N ASN A 328 24.92 -21.74 -5.03
CA ASN A 328 24.38 -22.33 -6.27
C ASN A 328 24.63 -21.53 -7.55
N GLY A 329 25.76 -20.80 -7.61
CA GLY A 329 26.16 -19.99 -8.76
C GLY A 329 25.49 -18.61 -8.84
N PHE A 330 24.61 -18.27 -7.89
CA PHE A 330 24.07 -16.93 -7.78
C PHE A 330 25.16 -15.95 -7.31
N LYS A 331 25.08 -14.71 -7.79
CA LYS A 331 25.90 -13.56 -7.35
C LYS A 331 25.05 -12.36 -6.94
N ASN A 332 23.73 -12.50 -7.09
CA ASN A 332 22.70 -11.51 -6.84
C ASN A 332 21.36 -12.25 -6.70
N PHE A 333 20.33 -11.56 -6.21
CA PHE A 333 18.97 -12.10 -6.19
C PHE A 333 18.44 -12.26 -7.62
N PRO A 334 17.97 -13.45 -8.00
CA PRO A 334 17.37 -13.67 -9.31
C PRO A 334 16.00 -12.99 -9.42
N THR A 335 15.49 -12.88 -10.65
CA THR A 335 14.10 -12.46 -10.88
C THR A 335 13.12 -13.46 -10.28
N GLY A 336 11.90 -12.99 -10.02
CA GLY A 336 10.80 -13.80 -9.49
C GLY A 336 10.67 -13.79 -7.97
N PRO A 337 9.68 -14.52 -7.45
CA PRO A 337 9.39 -14.55 -6.03
C PRO A 337 10.47 -15.33 -5.27
N MET A 338 10.70 -14.88 -4.04
CA MET A 338 11.66 -15.44 -3.09
C MET A 338 11.05 -15.46 -1.70
N VAL A 339 11.48 -16.41 -0.88
CA VAL A 339 11.05 -16.56 0.51
C VAL A 339 12.24 -16.74 1.43
N TRP A 340 12.16 -16.16 2.62
CA TRP A 340 13.10 -16.41 3.70
C TRP A 340 12.61 -17.54 4.59
N ARG A 341 13.51 -18.44 4.99
CA ARG A 341 13.21 -19.52 5.93
C ARG A 341 14.28 -19.60 7.01
N PRO A 342 13.91 -19.78 8.29
CA PRO A 342 14.90 -19.98 9.34
C PRO A 342 15.62 -21.32 9.13
N VAL A 343 16.94 -21.31 9.28
CA VAL A 343 17.81 -22.48 9.28
C VAL A 343 18.78 -22.39 10.45
N ASN A 344 19.53 -23.46 10.72
CA ASN A 344 20.51 -23.53 11.81
C ASN A 344 19.90 -23.10 13.17
N ASP A 345 18.77 -23.71 13.52
CA ASP A 345 17.97 -23.41 14.72
C ASP A 345 17.53 -21.94 14.81
N GLY A 346 17.31 -21.29 13.66
CA GLY A 346 16.87 -19.90 13.57
C GLY A 346 17.99 -18.86 13.74
N LYS A 347 19.25 -19.30 13.77
CA LYS A 347 20.42 -18.40 13.79
C LYS A 347 20.66 -17.74 12.43
N ASP A 348 20.29 -18.41 11.35
CA ASP A 348 20.43 -17.93 9.99
C ASP A 348 19.09 -18.01 9.25
N LEU A 349 19.00 -17.28 8.15
CA LEU A 349 17.92 -17.36 7.17
C LEU A 349 18.47 -17.87 5.84
N GLU A 350 17.79 -18.83 5.22
CA GLU A 350 18.00 -19.14 3.80
C GLU A 350 17.02 -18.33 2.93
N CYS A 351 17.51 -17.78 1.82
CA CYS A 351 16.68 -17.24 0.75
C CYS A 351 16.46 -18.33 -0.28
N VAL A 352 15.20 -18.65 -0.59
CA VAL A 352 14.84 -19.64 -1.62
C VAL A 352 14.04 -18.96 -2.72
N ALA A 353 14.52 -19.06 -3.95
CA ALA A 353 13.78 -18.67 -5.14
C ALA A 353 12.67 -19.70 -5.43
N VAL A 354 11.43 -19.21 -5.50
CA VAL A 354 10.19 -19.99 -5.73
C VAL A 354 9.48 -19.52 -7.01
N GLY A 355 8.34 -20.10 -7.37
CA GLY A 355 7.65 -19.87 -8.64
C GLY A 355 7.85 -21.02 -9.62
N SER A 356 7.57 -20.80 -10.90
CA SER A 356 7.74 -21.80 -11.95
C SER A 356 8.43 -21.24 -13.20
N GLU A 357 9.19 -22.09 -13.88
CA GLU A 357 9.83 -21.79 -15.16
C GLU A 357 9.52 -22.92 -16.13
N LYS A 358 8.92 -22.60 -17.29
CA LYS A 358 8.51 -23.60 -18.31
C LYS A 358 7.57 -24.68 -17.74
N GLY A 359 6.73 -24.31 -16.77
CA GLY A 359 5.78 -25.20 -16.11
C GLY A 359 6.39 -26.06 -15.00
N GLU A 360 7.70 -25.99 -14.77
CA GLU A 360 8.35 -26.70 -13.66
C GLU A 360 8.53 -25.78 -12.45
N ARG A 361 8.11 -26.24 -11.27
CA ARG A 361 8.29 -25.49 -10.02
C ARG A 361 9.78 -25.37 -9.70
N ARG A 362 10.24 -24.16 -9.42
CA ARG A 362 11.60 -23.93 -8.90
C ARG A 362 11.58 -23.84 -7.38
N SER A 363 12.59 -24.43 -6.77
CA SER A 363 12.94 -24.22 -5.36
C SER A 363 14.45 -24.29 -5.25
N LYS A 364 15.11 -23.14 -5.36
CA LYS A 364 16.58 -23.05 -5.38
C LYS A 364 17.04 -22.09 -4.31
N ARG A 365 17.92 -22.54 -3.43
CA ARG A 365 18.56 -21.66 -2.43
C ARG A 365 19.46 -20.65 -3.16
N VAL A 366 19.23 -19.37 -2.89
CA VAL A 366 19.95 -18.25 -3.49
C VAL A 366 21.11 -17.82 -2.61
N CYS A 367 20.86 -17.66 -1.31
CA CYS A 367 21.86 -17.29 -0.34
C CYS A 367 21.46 -17.68 1.08
N THR A 368 22.40 -17.57 2.01
CA THR A 368 22.16 -17.56 3.45
C THR A 368 22.51 -16.19 4.04
N LEU A 369 21.82 -15.78 5.11
CA LEU A 369 21.98 -14.50 5.78
C LEU A 369 21.92 -14.72 7.30
N PRO A 370 22.89 -14.24 8.09
CA PRO A 370 22.81 -14.30 9.55
C PRO A 370 21.62 -13.50 10.07
N LYS A 371 20.81 -14.13 10.92
CA LYS A 371 19.67 -13.48 11.57
C LYS A 371 20.17 -12.62 12.72
N VAL A 372 19.85 -11.33 12.69
CA VAL A 372 20.26 -10.35 13.70
C VAL A 372 19.07 -9.71 14.39
N PHE A 373 17.93 -9.58 13.70
CA PHE A 373 16.72 -9.07 14.33
C PHE A 373 16.20 -10.04 15.38
N LYS A 374 16.10 -9.55 16.61
CA LYS A 374 15.48 -10.27 17.73
C LYS A 374 14.08 -9.75 17.90
N THR A 375 13.08 -10.60 17.63
CA THR A 375 11.69 -10.26 17.90
C THR A 375 11.55 -9.90 19.39
N PRO A 376 11.07 -8.69 19.73
CA PRO A 376 10.78 -8.34 21.11
C PRO A 376 9.80 -9.38 21.70
N VAL A 377 10.11 -9.89 22.88
CA VAL A 377 9.24 -10.86 23.56
C VAL A 377 8.00 -10.12 24.03
N SER A 378 6.85 -10.33 23.40
CA SER A 378 5.57 -9.92 24.00
C SER A 378 5.35 -10.75 25.26
N THR A 379 4.99 -10.08 26.36
CA THR A 379 4.54 -10.73 27.59
C THR A 379 3.42 -11.72 27.27
N PRO A 380 3.48 -12.99 27.72
CA PRO A 380 2.46 -13.99 27.43
C PRO A 380 1.07 -13.50 27.85
N VAL A 381 0.06 -13.82 27.05
CA VAL A 381 -1.35 -13.65 27.42
C VAL A 381 -1.65 -14.66 28.53
N VAL A 382 -1.71 -14.20 29.77
CA VAL A 382 -2.33 -14.99 30.84
C VAL A 382 -3.83 -14.77 30.70
N ALA A 383 -4.57 -15.82 30.37
CA ALA A 383 -6.02 -15.80 30.46
C ALA A 383 -6.39 -15.49 31.90
N VAL A 384 -7.13 -14.41 32.13
CA VAL A 384 -7.75 -14.16 33.43
C VAL A 384 -8.82 -15.23 33.57
N GLU A 385 -8.54 -16.29 34.31
CA GLU A 385 -9.59 -17.17 34.81
C GLU A 385 -10.49 -16.32 35.69
N GLU A 386 -11.77 -16.19 35.32
CA GLU A 386 -12.79 -15.62 36.19
C GLU A 386 -12.87 -16.47 37.46
N GLU A 387 -12.22 -16.01 38.54
CA GLU A 387 -12.56 -16.49 39.89
C GLU A 387 -14.01 -16.11 40.15
N LYS A 388 -14.90 -17.10 40.10
CA LYS A 388 -16.23 -17.02 40.69
C LYS A 388 -16.05 -16.84 42.20
N GLU A 389 -16.09 -15.59 42.65
CA GLU A 389 -16.29 -15.30 44.07
C GLU A 389 -17.67 -15.80 44.50
N GLU A 390 -17.71 -16.92 45.21
CA GLU A 390 -18.85 -17.33 46.01
C GLU A 390 -19.02 -16.35 47.17
N VAL A 391 -20.11 -15.58 47.14
CA VAL A 391 -20.52 -14.70 48.24
C VAL A 391 -21.14 -15.54 49.37
N PRO A 392 -20.64 -15.51 50.62
CA PRO A 392 -21.30 -16.16 51.73
C PRO A 392 -22.41 -15.29 52.32
N GLU A 393 -23.60 -15.87 52.45
CA GLU A 393 -24.72 -15.31 53.19
C GLU A 393 -24.38 -15.15 54.69
N THR A 394 -24.50 -13.93 55.23
CA THR A 394 -24.87 -13.73 56.64
C THR A 394 -25.71 -12.45 56.78
N GLY A 395 -26.80 -12.56 57.55
CA GLY A 395 -27.86 -11.56 57.62
C GLY A 395 -27.76 -10.55 58.78
N ALA A 396 -28.50 -9.45 58.57
CA ALA A 396 -29.13 -8.52 59.52
C ALA A 396 -28.17 -7.65 60.39
N THR A 397 -28.26 -6.32 60.47
CA THR A 397 -29.43 -5.44 60.71
C THR A 397 -29.01 -3.97 60.52
N GLY A 398 -29.96 -3.08 60.18
CA GLY A 398 -30.08 -1.76 60.83
C GLY A 398 -29.59 -0.49 60.11
N ASN A 399 -30.57 0.32 59.69
CA ASN A 399 -30.61 1.79 59.56
C ASN A 399 -30.07 2.51 58.31
N THR A 400 -31.05 2.96 57.51
CA THR A 400 -31.02 4.12 56.60
C THR A 400 -30.94 5.44 57.39
N PRO A 401 -30.46 6.53 56.78
CA PRO A 401 -31.42 7.57 56.40
C PRO A 401 -31.26 8.17 54.99
N ALA A 402 -32.43 8.62 54.53
CA ALA A 402 -32.91 9.31 53.33
C ALA A 402 -32.00 10.14 52.40
N ALA A 403 -32.51 10.22 51.15
CA ALA A 403 -32.11 10.93 49.93
C ALA A 403 -32.05 12.48 50.02
N PRO A 404 -31.67 13.16 48.93
CA PRO A 404 -32.73 13.58 47.99
C PRO A 404 -32.39 13.41 46.50
N ALA A 405 -33.45 13.39 45.69
CA ALA A 405 -33.48 13.17 44.26
C ALA A 405 -33.35 14.46 43.43
N ALA A 406 -32.73 14.29 42.24
CA ALA A 406 -32.93 14.93 40.92
C ALA A 406 -32.84 16.47 40.78
N PRO A 407 -32.40 17.01 39.61
CA PRO A 407 -33.25 16.95 38.42
C PRO A 407 -32.54 16.65 37.08
N ASP A 408 -33.39 16.21 36.14
CA ASP A 408 -33.16 16.07 34.70
C ASP A 408 -32.68 17.35 34.00
N GLY A 409 -31.99 17.14 32.87
CA GLY A 409 -32.07 18.03 31.71
C GLY A 409 -30.72 18.42 31.09
N ALA A 410 -30.36 17.78 29.98
CA ALA A 410 -29.92 18.46 28.75
C ALA A 410 -29.55 17.45 27.66
N ALA A 411 -30.18 17.64 26.51
CA ALA A 411 -30.02 16.90 25.27
C ALA A 411 -28.56 16.89 24.75
N LYS A 412 -28.17 15.80 24.08
CA LYS A 412 -27.12 15.83 23.06
C LYS A 412 -27.58 15.11 21.80
N GLU A 413 -27.44 15.86 20.72
CA GLU A 413 -27.74 15.55 19.33
C GLU A 413 -27.01 14.29 18.83
N ALA A 414 -27.71 13.51 18.03
CA ALA A 414 -27.14 12.50 17.16
C ALA A 414 -26.53 13.16 15.92
N PRO A 415 -25.39 12.70 15.38
CA PRO A 415 -25.06 12.92 13.99
C PRO A 415 -25.61 11.75 13.15
N ALA A 416 -26.31 12.14 12.09
CA ALA A 416 -26.98 11.30 11.13
C ALA A 416 -26.03 10.65 10.11
N ASP A 417 -26.46 9.46 9.68
CA ASP A 417 -26.35 8.84 8.36
C ASP A 417 -24.97 8.41 7.83
N ALA A 418 -24.66 7.14 8.14
CA ALA A 418 -23.90 6.25 7.27
C ALA A 418 -24.73 5.89 6.02
N VAL A 419 -24.14 6.05 4.84
CA VAL A 419 -24.73 5.56 3.57
C VAL A 419 -24.42 4.06 3.43
N PRO A 420 -25.42 3.17 3.25
CA PRO A 420 -25.19 1.74 3.07
C PRO A 420 -24.63 1.43 1.67
N LEU A 421 -23.65 0.53 1.61
CA LEU A 421 -23.21 -0.13 0.38
C LEU A 421 -24.28 -1.11 -0.11
N ALA A 422 -25.04 -0.71 -1.13
CA ALA A 422 -25.72 -1.58 -2.09
C ALA A 422 -25.92 -0.80 -3.39
N GLU A 423 -26.01 -1.51 -4.52
CA GLU A 423 -26.18 -1.01 -5.90
C GLU A 423 -24.89 -0.66 -6.68
N VAL A 424 -24.08 -1.68 -6.96
CA VAL A 424 -23.42 -1.79 -8.27
C VAL A 424 -23.75 -3.16 -8.84
N GLN A 425 -24.98 -3.31 -9.34
CA GLN A 425 -25.35 -4.40 -10.24
C GLN A 425 -26.22 -3.85 -11.36
N ASN A 426 -25.97 -4.37 -12.56
CA ASN A 426 -26.63 -4.13 -13.83
C ASN A 426 -26.16 -2.90 -14.61
N LEU A 427 -25.23 -3.12 -15.52
CA LEU A 427 -25.41 -2.77 -16.93
C LEU A 427 -24.61 -3.78 -17.78
N SER A 428 -25.30 -4.80 -18.26
CA SER A 428 -24.84 -5.68 -19.34
C SER A 428 -25.00 -4.94 -20.67
N ILE A 429 -23.95 -5.00 -21.51
CA ILE A 429 -23.98 -4.54 -22.90
C ILE A 429 -24.20 -5.79 -23.76
N SER A 430 -25.27 -5.81 -24.56
CA SER A 430 -25.42 -6.76 -25.67
C SER A 430 -25.22 -6.04 -27.00
N GLU A 431 -24.38 -6.62 -27.85
CA GLU A 431 -24.12 -6.22 -29.23
C GLU A 431 -25.31 -6.46 -30.17
N GLY A 432 -25.45 -5.63 -31.21
CA GLY A 432 -25.71 -6.15 -32.56
C GLY A 432 -26.90 -5.59 -33.38
N VAL A 433 -26.56 -4.77 -34.39
CA VAL A 433 -26.94 -4.89 -35.82
C VAL A 433 -28.29 -4.34 -36.37
N ASN A 434 -28.17 -3.63 -37.51
CA ASN A 434 -29.11 -3.25 -38.60
C ASN A 434 -29.99 -1.98 -38.49
N GLY A 435 -29.82 -1.05 -39.46
CA GLY A 435 -30.74 0.06 -39.78
C GLY A 435 -31.97 -0.39 -40.61
N PRO A 436 -32.67 0.46 -41.42
CA PRO A 436 -32.54 1.89 -41.69
C PRO A 436 -33.88 2.69 -41.67
N THR A 437 -33.84 3.95 -42.16
CA THR A 437 -34.89 4.78 -42.81
C THR A 437 -35.93 5.58 -42.00
N ASN A 438 -35.93 6.89 -42.34
CA ASN A 438 -37.04 7.79 -42.71
C ASN A 438 -38.06 8.30 -41.67
N ASP A 439 -37.94 9.62 -41.48
CA ASP A 439 -38.94 10.64 -41.83
C ASP A 439 -40.17 10.79 -40.91
N ILE A 440 -40.59 12.06 -40.72
CA ILE A 440 -41.95 12.58 -40.46
C ILE A 440 -41.83 13.99 -39.83
N SER A 441 -42.10 14.97 -40.71
CA SER A 441 -43.00 16.13 -40.53
C SER A 441 -42.50 17.47 -39.97
N GLU A 442 -42.35 18.42 -40.92
CA GLU A 442 -43.10 19.70 -41.06
C GLU A 442 -44.21 19.95 -40.00
N LYS A 443 -44.53 21.15 -39.50
CA LYS A 443 -44.57 22.50 -40.07
C LYS A 443 -45.04 23.44 -38.95
N VAL A 444 -44.44 24.63 -38.78
CA VAL A 444 -45.15 25.92 -38.57
C VAL A 444 -44.19 27.05 -39.01
N LEU A 445 -44.55 27.71 -40.12
CA LEU A 445 -44.13 29.05 -40.54
C LEU A 445 -44.92 30.08 -39.72
N GLU A 446 -44.38 31.20 -39.27
CA GLU A 446 -44.29 32.53 -39.92
C GLU A 446 -44.13 33.51 -38.72
N ALA A 447 -43.50 34.67 -38.71
CA ALA A 447 -42.87 35.58 -39.67
C ALA A 447 -41.92 36.46 -38.79
N GLU A 448 -40.96 37.28 -39.21
CA GLU A 448 -40.90 38.31 -40.25
C GLU A 448 -39.43 38.84 -40.22
N GLY A 449 -38.92 39.38 -41.33
CA GLY A 449 -37.76 40.31 -41.28
C GLY A 449 -36.50 39.92 -42.05
N LYS A 450 -36.53 40.10 -43.38
CA LYS A 450 -35.38 40.16 -44.29
C LYS A 450 -34.44 41.34 -43.99
N THR A 451 -33.13 41.15 -44.15
CA THR A 451 -32.21 41.97 -45.00
C THR A 451 -30.80 41.35 -44.97
N THR A 452 -30.41 40.54 -45.96
CA THR A 452 -29.50 40.86 -47.09
C THR A 452 -28.11 41.39 -46.75
N SER A 453 -27.06 40.59 -47.03
CA SER A 453 -25.88 40.90 -47.87
C SER A 453 -24.80 39.83 -47.60
N ALA A 454 -24.56 38.86 -48.50
CA ALA A 454 -23.48 38.86 -49.51
C ALA A 454 -22.08 39.11 -48.91
N THR A 455 -21.27 38.05 -48.72
CA THR A 455 -20.17 37.59 -49.61
C THR A 455 -18.90 38.46 -49.54
N VAL A 456 -17.77 37.83 -49.22
CA VAL A 456 -16.49 37.80 -49.99
C VAL A 456 -15.26 37.68 -49.06
N ALA A 457 -14.47 36.63 -49.36
CA ALA A 457 -13.01 36.43 -49.22
C ALA A 457 -12.31 36.73 -47.88
N ALA A 458 -11.69 35.70 -47.29
CA ALA A 458 -10.31 35.25 -47.59
C ALA A 458 -9.88 34.23 -46.53
#